data_AF-A0A6J6BF76-F1
#
_entry.id   AF-A0A6J6BF76-F1
#
_cell.length_a   1.000
_cell.length_b   1.000
_cell.length_c   1.000
_cell.angle_alpha   90.00
_cell.angle_beta   90.00
_cell.angle_gamma   90.00
#
_symmetry.space_group_name_H-M   'P 1'
#
loop_
_entity.id
_entity.type
_entity.pdbx_description
1 polymer ?
#
loop_
_entity_poly.entity_id
_entity_poly.type
_entity_poly.pdbx_seq_one_letter_code
_entity_poly.pdbx_strand_id
1 'polypeptide(L)'
;MKADLPTDNQAIARALELFSGLGFETTAADITLNRADDSLYAFAPIKVDGKSTGLSWDIAWGNTGKISSLNGYAVDAVKVADVSTISAKDTVNRMSDYRWIASASQELYVESTLDSMMGRWDDLHEGLTPTYRVIDSRAVQGIIYDANGKMFSVPSFAMYAENDSYPLVYVSVVDGVIKFPEPIVWPEDGMIEPEVKIDSTK
;
A
#
# COMPACT_ATOMS: atom_id res chain seq x y z
N MET A 1 10.96 0.97 31.29
CA MET A 1 12.09 1.90 31.06
C MET A 1 11.62 2.91 30.03
N LYS A 2 11.89 4.21 30.20
CA LYS A 2 11.43 5.24 29.25
C LYS A 2 12.28 5.14 27.98
N ALA A 3 11.65 5.16 26.80
CA ALA A 3 12.38 5.13 25.54
C ALA A 3 13.18 6.43 25.33
N ASP A 4 14.36 6.30 24.73
CA ASP A 4 15.26 7.40 24.41
C ASP A 4 15.20 7.71 22.91
N LEU A 5 14.02 8.11 22.41
CA LEU A 5 13.82 8.37 20.99
C LEU A 5 14.29 9.80 20.62
N PRO A 6 14.84 10.02 19.42
CA PRO A 6 15.16 11.37 18.96
C PRO A 6 13.89 12.22 18.87
N THR A 7 14.04 13.54 18.98
CA THR A 7 12.95 14.49 18.66
C THR A 7 12.59 14.44 17.18
N ASP A 8 11.40 14.91 16.81
CA ASP A 8 10.94 14.92 15.41
C ASP A 8 11.91 15.66 14.48
N ASN A 9 12.41 16.83 14.90
CA ASN A 9 13.39 17.59 14.13
C ASN A 9 14.72 16.83 13.96
N GLN A 10 15.18 16.14 14.99
CA GLN A 10 16.40 15.33 14.91
C GLN A 10 16.20 14.11 14.00
N ALA A 11 15.03 13.47 14.06
CA ALA A 11 14.69 12.33 13.22
C ALA A 11 14.62 12.72 11.74
N ILE A 12 13.93 13.83 11.42
CA ILE A 12 13.85 14.36 10.06
C ILE A 12 15.23 14.75 9.53
N ALA A 13 16.02 15.48 10.31
CA ALA A 13 17.38 15.87 9.90
C ALA A 13 18.26 14.65 9.62
N ARG A 14 18.18 13.62 10.48
CA ARG A 14 18.93 12.38 10.32
C ARG A 14 18.45 11.55 9.12
N ALA A 15 17.15 11.50 8.88
CA ALA A 15 16.58 10.83 7.72
C ALA A 15 17.07 11.51 6.42
N LEU A 16 17.02 12.84 6.33
CA LEU A 16 17.51 13.59 5.17
C LEU A 16 19.00 13.34 4.89
N GLU A 17 19.83 13.39 5.94
CA GLU A 17 21.26 13.10 5.82
C GLU A 17 21.51 11.69 5.27
N LEU A 18 20.81 10.69 5.79
CA LEU A 18 21.01 9.30 5.37
C LEU A 18 20.44 9.01 3.98
N PHE A 19 19.27 9.57 3.65
CA PHE A 19 18.65 9.42 2.33
C PHE A 19 19.51 10.06 1.25
N SER A 20 19.91 11.33 1.43
CA SER A 20 20.80 12.02 0.47
C SER A 20 22.16 11.33 0.35
N GLY A 21 22.76 10.89 1.46
CA GLY A 21 24.01 10.13 1.46
C GLY A 21 23.94 8.80 0.70
N LEU A 22 22.74 8.26 0.49
CA LEU A 22 22.49 7.02 -0.26
C LEU A 22 21.85 7.27 -1.65
N GLY A 23 21.77 8.54 -2.07
CA GLY A 23 21.34 8.93 -3.41
C GLY A 23 19.83 9.17 -3.57
N PHE A 24 19.07 9.25 -2.47
CA PHE A 24 17.66 9.65 -2.50
C PHE A 24 17.50 11.11 -2.07
N GLU A 25 17.26 11.98 -3.05
CA GLU A 25 17.00 13.40 -2.81
C GLU A 25 15.52 13.63 -2.46
N THR A 26 15.27 14.19 -1.28
CA THR A 26 13.93 14.50 -0.77
C THR A 26 13.97 15.72 0.15
N THR A 27 12.80 16.24 0.56
CA THR A 27 12.71 17.39 1.47
C THR A 27 12.10 17.00 2.82
N ALA A 28 12.29 17.86 3.83
CA ALA A 28 11.66 17.69 5.13
C ALA A 28 10.13 17.61 5.04
N ALA A 29 9.52 18.31 4.06
CA ALA A 29 8.08 18.32 3.85
C ALA A 29 7.55 17.00 3.28
N ASP A 30 8.41 16.17 2.70
CA ASP A 30 8.05 14.86 2.15
C ASP A 30 8.24 13.73 3.17
N ILE A 31 8.83 14.02 4.34
CA ILE A 31 9.06 13.03 5.40
C ILE A 31 7.87 13.03 6.34
N THR A 32 7.24 11.88 6.48
CA THR A 32 6.20 11.63 7.47
C THR A 32 6.78 10.82 8.62
N LEU A 33 6.46 11.23 9.85
CA LEU A 33 6.85 10.54 11.08
C LEU A 33 5.66 9.77 11.66
N ASN A 34 5.92 8.56 12.15
CA ASN A 34 5.00 7.79 12.98
C ASN A 34 5.70 7.45 14.31
N ARG A 35 5.20 8.02 15.41
CA ARG A 35 5.79 7.93 16.75
C ARG A 35 4.88 7.15 17.68
N ALA A 36 5.44 6.14 18.33
CA ALA A 36 4.85 5.47 19.48
C ALA A 36 5.72 5.72 20.73
N ASP A 37 5.29 5.18 21.87
CA ASP A 37 5.98 5.35 23.16
C ASP A 37 7.39 4.74 23.17
N ASP A 38 7.63 3.69 22.38
CA ASP A 38 8.88 2.92 22.36
C ASP A 38 9.50 2.74 20.97
N SER A 39 8.89 3.30 19.93
CA SER A 39 9.41 3.26 18.56
C SER A 39 9.17 4.57 17.82
N LEU A 40 10.05 4.88 16.88
CA LEU A 40 9.86 5.95 15.91
C LEU A 40 10.13 5.42 14.51
N TYR A 41 9.28 5.80 13.58
CA TYR A 41 9.41 5.48 12.16
C TYR A 41 9.33 6.78 11.34
N ALA A 42 10.14 6.89 10.31
CA ALA A 42 10.03 7.94 9.31
C ALA A 42 10.03 7.31 7.92
N PHE A 43 9.23 7.85 7.02
CA PHE A 43 9.27 7.47 5.61
C PHE A 43 9.17 8.69 4.70
N ALA A 44 9.70 8.56 3.48
CA ALA A 44 9.50 9.51 2.40
C ALA A 44 9.23 8.75 1.08
N PRO A 45 8.16 9.09 0.35
CA PRO A 45 7.83 8.42 -0.90
C PRO A 45 8.76 8.88 -2.03
N ILE A 46 9.10 7.96 -2.93
CA ILE A 46 9.70 8.30 -4.22
C ILE A 46 8.61 8.93 -5.08
N LYS A 47 8.86 10.15 -5.55
CA LYS A 47 7.93 10.91 -6.39
C LYS A 47 8.33 10.87 -7.85
N VAL A 48 7.35 10.68 -8.74
CA VAL A 48 7.50 10.83 -10.19
C VAL A 48 6.54 11.92 -10.63
N ASP A 49 7.04 12.94 -11.32
CA ASP A 49 6.28 14.13 -11.71
C ASP A 49 5.52 14.78 -10.53
N GLY A 50 6.15 14.81 -9.35
CA GLY A 50 5.58 15.35 -8.11
C GLY A 50 4.54 14.46 -7.42
N LYS A 51 4.22 13.28 -7.96
CA LYS A 51 3.25 12.34 -7.38
C LYS A 51 3.95 11.22 -6.62
N SER A 52 3.54 10.97 -5.39
CA SER A 52 4.03 9.84 -4.59
C SER A 52 3.70 8.51 -5.26
N THR A 53 4.70 7.64 -5.39
CA THR A 53 4.54 6.26 -5.87
C THR A 53 4.38 5.29 -4.70
N GLY A 54 4.16 4.01 -4.99
CA GLY A 54 4.23 2.93 -4.00
C GLY A 54 5.64 2.53 -3.55
N LEU A 55 6.68 3.26 -3.98
CA LEU A 55 8.05 3.08 -3.51
C LEU A 55 8.41 4.20 -2.53
N SER A 56 9.16 3.87 -1.50
CA SER A 56 9.59 4.81 -0.47
C SER A 56 10.97 4.45 0.07
N TRP A 57 11.52 5.39 0.83
CA TRP A 57 12.61 5.15 1.75
C TRP A 57 12.07 5.26 3.18
N ASP A 58 12.57 4.40 4.05
CA ASP A 58 12.11 4.29 5.42
C ASP A 58 13.25 4.06 6.40
N ILE A 59 13.08 4.61 7.60
CA ILE A 59 14.03 4.50 8.69
C ILE A 59 13.26 4.31 10.00
N ALA A 60 13.73 3.38 10.83
CA ALA A 60 13.12 3.11 12.13
C ALA A 60 14.16 3.22 13.25
N TRP A 61 13.72 3.69 14.41
CA TRP A 61 14.47 3.74 15.64
C TRP A 61 13.81 2.86 16.70
N GLY A 62 14.62 2.02 17.35
CA GLY A 62 14.20 1.26 18.52
C GLY A 62 14.20 2.11 19.79
N ASN A 63 13.70 1.53 20.88
CA ASN A 63 13.51 2.21 22.17
C ASN A 63 14.78 2.81 22.82
N THR A 64 15.97 2.50 22.32
CA THR A 64 17.24 3.10 22.76
C THR A 64 17.68 4.30 21.91
N GLY A 65 16.86 4.78 20.98
CA GLY A 65 17.20 5.86 20.05
C GLY A 65 18.18 5.47 18.95
N LYS A 66 18.52 4.18 18.83
CA LYS A 66 19.37 3.65 17.78
C LYS A 66 18.52 3.28 16.57
N ILE A 67 19.07 3.51 15.38
CA ILE A 67 18.44 3.07 14.13
C ILE A 67 18.41 1.54 14.13
N SER A 68 17.22 0.97 14.01
CA SER A 68 16.99 -0.47 13.90
C SER A 68 16.94 -0.94 12.45
N SER A 69 16.49 -0.08 11.53
CA SER A 69 16.43 -0.38 10.10
C SER A 69 16.49 0.89 9.25
N LEU A 70 16.98 0.73 8.03
CA LEU A 70 16.98 1.71 6.95
C LEU A 70 16.79 0.93 5.64
N ASN A 71 15.67 1.15 4.96
CA ASN A 71 15.35 0.49 3.70
C ASN A 71 14.96 1.52 2.65
N GLY A 72 15.07 1.13 1.38
CA GLY A 72 14.68 2.00 0.28
C GLY A 72 14.94 1.37 -1.08
N TYR A 73 14.40 2.02 -2.11
CA TYR A 73 14.56 1.62 -3.50
C TYR A 73 15.50 2.58 -4.22
N ALA A 74 16.53 2.05 -4.86
CA ALA A 74 17.36 2.78 -5.83
C ALA A 74 16.82 2.51 -7.23
N VAL A 75 16.08 3.46 -7.79
CA VAL A 75 15.39 3.31 -9.08
C VAL A 75 15.47 4.60 -9.90
N ASP A 76 15.56 4.45 -11.21
CA ASP A 76 15.39 5.55 -12.16
C ASP A 76 14.01 5.45 -12.83
N ALA A 77 13.23 6.53 -12.73
CA ALA A 77 11.95 6.61 -13.40
C ALA A 77 12.15 6.96 -14.88
N VAL A 78 11.68 6.08 -15.77
CA VAL A 78 11.71 6.29 -17.22
C VAL A 78 10.28 6.33 -17.74
N LYS A 79 9.89 7.42 -18.41
CA LYS A 79 8.60 7.50 -19.09
C LYS A 79 8.56 6.48 -20.23
N VAL A 80 7.60 5.54 -20.16
CA VAL A 80 7.47 4.45 -21.15
C VAL A 80 6.34 4.66 -22.15
N ALA A 81 5.24 5.30 -21.75
CA ALA A 81 4.07 5.53 -22.60
C ALA A 81 3.15 6.60 -22.00
N ASP A 82 2.32 7.19 -22.86
CA ASP A 82 1.10 7.89 -22.45
C ASP A 82 -0.07 6.92 -22.59
N VAL A 83 -0.93 6.83 -21.57
CA VAL A 83 -2.00 5.82 -21.48
C VAL A 83 -3.32 6.47 -21.10
N SER A 84 -4.41 5.95 -21.64
CA SER A 84 -5.75 6.31 -21.19
C SER A 84 -6.12 5.57 -19.90
N THR A 85 -7.04 6.14 -19.13
CA THR A 85 -7.56 5.55 -17.90
C THR A 85 -9.07 5.31 -18.00
N ILE A 86 -9.55 4.34 -17.24
CA ILE A 86 -10.98 4.12 -16.97
C ILE A 86 -11.42 4.99 -15.78
N SER A 87 -12.74 5.11 -15.57
CA SER A 87 -13.27 5.85 -14.42
C SER A 87 -13.05 5.09 -13.10
N ALA A 88 -13.14 5.80 -11.96
CA ALA A 88 -13.14 5.16 -10.65
C ALA A 88 -14.29 4.15 -10.49
N LYS A 89 -15.47 4.45 -11.06
CA LYS A 89 -16.62 3.55 -11.07
C LYS A 89 -16.32 2.26 -11.85
N ASP A 90 -15.71 2.37 -13.01
CA ASP A 90 -15.34 1.19 -13.81
C ASP A 90 -14.24 0.37 -13.14
N THR A 91 -13.39 1.02 -12.34
CA THR A 91 -12.34 0.36 -11.55
C THR A 91 -12.93 -0.56 -10.48
N VAL A 92 -14.18 -0.34 -10.02
CA VAL A 92 -14.88 -1.27 -9.12
C VAL A 92 -14.99 -2.67 -9.74
N ASN A 93 -15.16 -2.77 -11.06
CA ASN A 93 -15.23 -4.06 -11.74
C ASN A 93 -13.89 -4.83 -11.71
N ARG A 94 -12.77 -4.15 -11.43
CA ARG A 94 -11.44 -4.77 -11.27
C ARG A 94 -11.20 -5.33 -9.88
N MET A 95 -12.02 -4.96 -8.90
CA MET A 95 -11.85 -5.42 -7.51
C MET A 95 -12.07 -6.92 -7.32
N SER A 96 -12.67 -7.59 -8.30
CA SER A 96 -12.84 -9.05 -8.32
C SER A 96 -11.62 -9.82 -8.84
N ASP A 97 -10.62 -9.14 -9.40
CA ASP A 97 -9.42 -9.76 -9.97
C ASP A 97 -8.17 -9.15 -9.32
N TYR A 98 -7.56 -9.95 -8.43
CA TYR A 98 -6.40 -9.55 -7.63
C TYR A 98 -5.21 -9.08 -8.47
N ARG A 99 -5.13 -9.46 -9.75
CA ARG A 99 -4.03 -9.08 -10.64
C ARG A 99 -4.02 -7.57 -10.94
N TRP A 100 -5.14 -6.87 -10.72
CA TRP A 100 -5.23 -5.42 -10.88
C TRP A 100 -4.80 -4.63 -9.64
N ILE A 101 -4.51 -5.30 -8.53
CA ILE A 101 -4.07 -4.65 -7.29
C ILE A 101 -2.68 -4.07 -7.52
N ALA A 102 -2.51 -2.80 -7.13
CA ALA A 102 -1.23 -2.10 -7.11
C ALA A 102 -0.88 -1.73 -5.66
N SER A 103 0.41 -1.49 -5.40
CA SER A 103 0.82 -0.81 -4.17
C SER A 103 0.85 0.70 -4.38
N ALA A 104 0.50 1.47 -3.35
CA ALA A 104 0.59 2.94 -3.37
C ALA A 104 1.43 3.46 -2.22
N SER A 105 1.61 4.78 -2.20
CA SER A 105 2.38 5.47 -1.15
C SER A 105 1.89 5.10 0.23
N GLN A 106 2.85 4.91 1.15
CA GLN A 106 2.57 4.64 2.55
C GLN A 106 1.68 5.72 3.20
N GLU A 107 1.70 6.95 2.66
CA GLU A 107 0.84 8.07 3.08
C GLU A 107 -0.64 7.70 3.17
N LEU A 108 -1.11 6.81 2.29
CA LEU A 108 -2.52 6.38 2.27
C LEU A 108 -2.92 5.49 3.45
N TYR A 109 -1.95 4.85 4.11
CA TYR A 109 -2.19 3.86 5.15
C TYR A 109 -1.99 4.43 6.56
N VAL A 110 -1.42 5.64 6.67
CA VAL A 110 -1.26 6.37 7.94
C VAL A 110 -2.47 7.27 8.23
N GLU A 111 -3.16 7.74 7.18
CA GLU A 111 -4.46 8.42 7.28
C GLU A 111 -5.61 7.42 7.38
N SER A 112 -5.76 6.72 8.50
CA SER A 112 -6.98 5.95 8.78
C SER A 112 -7.71 6.51 10.01
N THR A 113 -8.53 7.53 9.77
CA THR A 113 -9.56 7.98 10.74
C THR A 113 -10.92 7.32 10.49
N LEU A 114 -10.95 6.21 9.75
CA LEU A 114 -12.13 5.37 9.62
C LEU A 114 -12.01 4.23 10.62
N ASP A 115 -12.62 4.45 11.78
CA ASP A 115 -12.89 3.39 12.74
C ASP A 115 -13.84 2.39 12.07
N SER A 116 -13.42 1.14 11.89
CA SER A 116 -14.34 0.08 11.53
C SER A 116 -13.87 -1.32 11.88
N MET A 117 -14.80 -2.01 12.52
CA MET A 117 -14.89 -3.45 12.59
C MET A 117 -15.11 -3.97 11.17
N MET A 118 -14.41 -5.04 10.81
CA MET A 118 -14.67 -5.78 9.58
C MET A 118 -16.16 -5.90 9.30
N GLY A 119 -16.52 -5.78 8.01
CA GLY A 119 -17.84 -6.13 7.50
C GLY A 119 -18.33 -7.38 8.22
N ARG A 120 -19.52 -7.25 8.82
CA ARG A 120 -20.17 -8.23 9.70
C ARG A 120 -19.59 -9.62 9.51
N TRP A 121 -18.70 -10.03 10.41
CA TRP A 121 -18.23 -11.41 10.46
C TRP A 121 -19.41 -12.40 10.43
N ASP A 122 -20.56 -11.96 10.93
CA ASP A 122 -21.86 -12.63 10.85
C ASP A 122 -22.24 -13.01 9.40
N ASP A 123 -22.00 -12.17 8.39
CA ASP A 123 -22.35 -12.46 6.98
C ASP A 123 -21.49 -13.62 6.41
N LEU A 124 -20.22 -13.74 6.84
CA LEU A 124 -19.35 -14.87 6.48
C LEU A 124 -19.81 -16.18 7.13
N HIS A 125 -20.40 -16.10 8.33
CA HIS A 125 -20.94 -17.26 9.04
C HIS A 125 -22.29 -17.73 8.47
N GLU A 126 -23.03 -16.85 7.80
CA GLU A 126 -24.30 -17.16 7.12
C GLU A 126 -24.12 -17.66 5.68
N GLY A 127 -22.88 -17.83 5.20
CA GLY A 127 -22.59 -18.27 3.82
C GLY A 127 -22.95 -17.22 2.76
N LEU A 128 -23.07 -15.95 3.16
CA LEU A 128 -23.32 -14.83 2.25
C LEU A 128 -22.00 -14.36 1.64
N THR A 129 -22.02 -13.98 0.36
CA THR A 129 -20.89 -13.30 -0.28
C THR A 129 -20.75 -11.91 0.35
N PRO A 130 -19.60 -11.57 0.97
CA PRO A 130 -19.38 -10.23 1.50
C PRO A 130 -19.52 -9.18 0.40
N THR A 131 -20.39 -8.20 0.61
CA THR A 131 -20.53 -7.07 -0.31
C THR A 131 -19.74 -5.87 0.22
N TYR A 132 -18.82 -5.36 -0.59
CA TYR A 132 -18.07 -4.15 -0.28
C TYR A 132 -18.69 -2.97 -1.00
N ARG A 133 -19.04 -1.92 -0.25
CA ARG A 133 -19.51 -0.67 -0.83
C ARG A 133 -18.38 0.35 -0.86
N VAL A 134 -17.90 0.67 -2.05
CA VAL A 134 -16.96 1.79 -2.24
C VAL A 134 -17.71 3.10 -2.02
N ILE A 135 -17.20 3.93 -1.11
CA ILE A 135 -17.79 5.23 -0.72
C ILE A 135 -16.98 6.43 -1.20
N ASP A 136 -15.67 6.25 -1.42
CA ASP A 136 -14.81 7.29 -1.94
C ASP A 136 -13.69 6.68 -2.80
N SER A 137 -13.10 7.50 -3.65
CA SER A 137 -11.94 7.11 -4.46
C SER A 137 -11.01 8.30 -4.68
N ARG A 138 -9.70 8.06 -4.63
CA ARG A 138 -8.68 9.08 -4.92
C ARG A 138 -7.77 8.61 -6.04
N ALA A 139 -7.49 9.48 -7.01
CA ALA A 139 -6.51 9.19 -8.05
C ALA A 139 -5.10 9.21 -7.45
N VAL A 140 -4.35 8.14 -7.66
CA VAL A 140 -3.00 7.93 -7.10
C VAL A 140 -2.07 7.32 -8.15
N GLN A 141 -0.78 7.25 -7.83
CA GLN A 141 0.21 6.53 -8.63
C GLN A 141 0.50 5.17 -7.96
N GLY A 142 0.15 4.08 -8.65
CA GLY A 142 0.35 2.72 -8.16
C GLY A 142 1.58 2.05 -8.77
N ILE A 143 2.20 1.14 -8.04
CA ILE A 143 3.25 0.25 -8.52
C ILE A 143 2.65 -1.12 -8.79
N ILE A 144 2.97 -1.67 -9.95
CA ILE A 144 2.52 -2.99 -10.38
C ILE A 144 3.59 -3.67 -11.23
N TYR A 145 3.55 -5.01 -11.27
CA TYR A 145 4.45 -5.84 -12.06
C TYR A 145 3.68 -6.47 -13.22
N ASP A 146 4.30 -6.50 -14.40
CA ASP A 146 3.78 -7.29 -15.52
C ASP A 146 4.11 -8.79 -15.39
N ALA A 147 3.63 -9.59 -16.33
CA ALA A 147 3.87 -11.03 -16.41
C ALA A 147 5.36 -11.42 -16.49
N ASN A 148 6.24 -10.49 -16.88
CA ASN A 148 7.68 -10.71 -16.99
C ASN A 148 8.45 -10.19 -15.76
N GLY A 149 7.74 -9.72 -14.73
CA GLY A 149 8.34 -9.12 -13.55
C GLY A 149 8.87 -7.70 -13.77
N LYS A 150 8.51 -7.03 -14.87
CA LYS A 150 8.86 -5.63 -15.08
C LYS A 150 7.94 -4.75 -14.24
N MET A 151 8.54 -3.89 -13.42
CA MET A 151 7.82 -2.93 -12.58
C MET A 151 7.40 -1.70 -13.38
N PHE A 152 6.17 -1.25 -13.15
CA PHE A 152 5.60 -0.04 -13.70
C PHE A 152 4.99 0.82 -12.61
N SER A 153 5.16 2.13 -12.75
CA SER A 153 4.40 3.13 -12.03
C SER A 153 3.27 3.61 -12.94
N VAL A 154 2.01 3.39 -12.55
CA VAL A 154 0.83 3.62 -13.41
C VAL A 154 -0.29 4.38 -12.68
N PRO A 155 -1.11 5.16 -13.41
CA PRO A 155 -2.35 5.70 -12.86
C PRO A 155 -3.21 4.62 -12.22
N SER A 156 -3.69 4.91 -11.01
CA SER A 156 -4.48 3.99 -10.19
C SER A 156 -5.52 4.77 -9.38
N PHE A 157 -6.47 4.05 -8.79
CA PHE A 157 -7.39 4.61 -7.79
C PHE A 157 -7.19 3.90 -6.46
N ALA A 158 -7.04 4.69 -5.40
CA ALA A 158 -7.22 4.25 -4.02
C ALA A 158 -8.73 4.23 -3.73
N MET A 159 -9.29 3.05 -3.52
CA MET A 159 -10.71 2.80 -3.34
C MET A 159 -10.99 2.62 -1.84
N TYR A 160 -11.83 3.50 -1.28
CA TYR A 160 -12.22 3.45 0.12
C TYR A 160 -13.59 2.78 0.23
N ALA A 161 -13.63 1.63 0.90
CA ALA A 161 -14.87 0.90 1.15
C ALA A 161 -15.45 1.23 2.54
N GLU A 162 -16.76 1.10 2.69
CA GLU A 162 -17.38 1.02 4.01
C GLU A 162 -16.71 -0.10 4.79
N ASN A 163 -16.40 0.20 6.05
CA ASN A 163 -15.82 -0.73 7.00
C ASN A 163 -14.37 -1.19 6.75
N ASP A 164 -13.62 -0.48 5.89
CA ASP A 164 -12.19 -0.71 5.69
C ASP A 164 -11.34 0.34 6.43
N SER A 165 -10.23 -0.10 7.01
CA SER A 165 -9.28 0.79 7.70
C SER A 165 -8.25 1.39 6.76
N TYR A 166 -8.16 0.93 5.50
CA TYR A 166 -7.25 1.48 4.50
C TYR A 166 -7.82 1.33 3.10
N PRO A 167 -7.42 2.18 2.14
CA PRO A 167 -7.87 2.01 0.77
C PRO A 167 -7.21 0.81 0.09
N LEU A 168 -7.98 0.12 -0.75
CA LEU A 168 -7.44 -0.85 -1.70
C LEU A 168 -7.11 -0.13 -3.01
N VAL A 169 -5.91 -0.37 -3.55
CA VAL A 169 -5.44 0.36 -4.72
C VAL A 169 -5.52 -0.52 -5.96
N TYR A 170 -6.20 -0.02 -6.98
CA TYR A 170 -6.40 -0.73 -8.24
C TYR A 170 -5.91 0.12 -9.40
N VAL A 171 -5.21 -0.53 -10.32
CA VAL A 171 -4.74 0.11 -11.55
C VAL A 171 -5.93 0.61 -12.37
N SER A 172 -5.81 1.81 -12.95
CA SER A 172 -6.87 2.45 -13.74
C SER A 172 -6.55 2.58 -15.23
N VAL A 173 -5.39 2.13 -15.69
CA VAL A 173 -5.06 2.16 -17.13
C VAL A 173 -5.99 1.23 -17.91
N VAL A 174 -6.36 1.57 -19.15
CA VAL A 174 -7.23 0.73 -20.00
C VAL A 174 -6.65 -0.68 -20.21
N ASP A 175 -7.52 -1.64 -20.51
CA ASP A 175 -7.12 -3.03 -20.74
C ASP A 175 -6.09 -3.18 -21.87
N GLY A 176 -5.22 -4.18 -21.76
CA GLY A 176 -4.18 -4.48 -22.75
C GLY A 176 -2.91 -3.65 -22.63
N VAL A 177 -2.89 -2.60 -21.79
CA VAL A 177 -1.66 -1.81 -21.50
C VAL A 177 -0.67 -2.61 -20.68
N ILE A 178 -1.15 -3.32 -19.65
CA ILE A 178 -0.33 -4.18 -18.79
C ILE A 178 -0.68 -5.62 -19.11
N LYS A 179 0.33 -6.42 -19.42
CA LYS A 179 0.17 -7.86 -19.59
C LYS A 179 0.32 -8.52 -18.23
N PHE A 180 -0.78 -9.00 -17.65
CA PHE A 180 -0.75 -9.72 -16.37
C PHE A 180 -0.31 -11.17 -16.54
N PRO A 181 0.25 -11.79 -15.48
CA PRO A 181 0.44 -13.23 -15.45
C PRO A 181 -0.91 -13.96 -15.53
N GLU A 182 -0.85 -15.23 -15.92
CA GLU A 182 -2.01 -16.12 -15.79
C GLU A 182 -2.44 -16.20 -14.32
N PRO A 183 -3.75 -16.33 -14.04
CA PRO A 183 -4.23 -16.50 -12.68
C PRO A 183 -3.55 -17.70 -12.01
N ILE A 184 -3.11 -17.49 -10.77
CA ILE A 184 -2.59 -18.58 -9.94
C ILE A 184 -3.77 -19.43 -9.51
N VAL A 185 -3.76 -20.70 -9.92
CA VAL A 185 -4.63 -21.72 -9.33
C VAL A 185 -3.91 -22.25 -8.11
N TRP A 186 -4.38 -21.87 -6.92
CA TRP A 186 -3.81 -22.40 -5.68
C TRP A 186 -4.06 -23.90 -5.62
N PRO A 187 -3.02 -24.73 -5.44
CA PRO A 187 -3.21 -26.16 -5.28
C PRO A 187 -3.99 -26.39 -3.99
N GLU A 188 -5.20 -26.94 -4.11
CA GLU A 188 -6.01 -27.36 -2.96
C GLU A 188 -5.48 -28.68 -2.35
N ASP A 189 -4.68 -29.42 -3.12
CA ASP A 189 -4.14 -30.71 -2.72
C ASP A 189 -3.11 -30.54 -1.59
N GLY A 190 -3.38 -31.14 -0.42
CA GLY A 190 -2.56 -31.03 0.78
C GLY A 190 -2.82 -29.80 1.65
N MET A 191 -3.79 -28.95 1.31
CA MET A 191 -4.27 -27.91 2.22
C MET A 191 -4.91 -28.57 3.45
N ILE A 192 -4.56 -28.09 4.65
CA ILE A 192 -5.13 -28.58 5.90
C ILE A 192 -6.53 -28.01 6.01
N GLU A 193 -7.53 -28.89 6.00
CA GLU A 193 -8.91 -28.54 6.33
C GLU A 193 -8.96 -27.80 7.67
N PRO A 194 -9.75 -26.72 7.80
CA PRO A 194 -9.86 -26.02 9.06
C PRO A 194 -10.29 -26.99 10.17
N GLU A 195 -9.61 -26.94 11.31
CA GLU A 195 -9.86 -27.84 12.45
C GLU A 195 -11.29 -27.74 12.98
N VAL A 196 -11.96 -26.61 12.70
CA VAL A 196 -13.37 -26.37 13.01
C VAL A 196 -14.13 -26.18 11.71
N LYS A 197 -14.97 -27.17 11.37
CA LYS A 197 -16.01 -26.99 10.36
C LYS A 197 -17.09 -26.12 10.96
N ILE A 198 -17.23 -24.89 10.45
CA ILE A 198 -18.37 -24.04 10.77
C ILE A 198 -19.59 -24.72 10.14
N ASP A 199 -20.49 -25.23 10.98
CA ASP A 199 -21.73 -25.85 10.54
C ASP A 199 -22.69 -24.74 10.09
N SER A 200 -22.81 -24.55 8.77
CA SER A 200 -23.63 -23.50 8.15
C SER A 200 -25.14 -23.78 8.18
N THR A 201 -25.62 -24.62 9.11
CA THR A 201 -27.03 -25.01 9.23
C THR A 201 -27.76 -24.46 10.48
N LYS A 202 -27.28 -23.36 11.08
CA LYS A 202 -28.00 -22.66 12.15
C LYS A 202 -28.29 -21.20 11.85
#